data_AF-A0A428P755-F1
#
_entry.id   AF-A0A428P755-F1
#
_cell.length_a   1.000
_cell.length_b   1.000
_cell.length_c   1.000
_cell.angle_alpha   90.00
_cell.angle_beta   90.00
_cell.angle_gamma   90.00
#
_symmetry.space_group_name_H-M   'P 1'
#
loop_
_entity.id
_entity.type
_entity.pdbx_description
1 polymer ?
#
loop_
_entity_poly.entity_id
_entity_poly.type
_entity_poly.pdbx_seq_one_letter_code
_entity_poly.pdbx_strand_id
1 'polypeptide(L)'
;MSIKQSAPSLGGNVWGRTGFGRSWVRSFIASSPCFLAPLTSICVFITLAQYDASFSLLGEAVMKEGFWSICIQYGPRLTIKGILAVICWVGLQALLFRYLPGDTHKGQLTPAGYLLSYRINGLSAWIITHILYIVLSLAGVLDPGFIPRNWSSLIGAMNLAGYVISAFAFVKAYVMPTHPEDRKFSGSLLYDFYMGIELNPRLGDNFDLKLFSNGRPGMIAWTLIDFSNMAYQYQTQQHIEPSLILITILQTIYVVDFFVNESWYLQTIDIAHDHYGFYLAWGCFCFLPTTYTIQGQYLGLYPKSASAPYLAFFFTLGLAGYVLFRSVNHQKDKLRRSAGKCTIWGKPAER
;
A
#
# COMPACT_ATOMS: atom_id res chain seq x y z
N MET A 1 -19.16 -39.09 -10.23
CA MET A 1 -19.28 -39.22 -8.76
C MET A 1 -18.54 -38.05 -8.15
N SER A 2 -19.27 -37.00 -7.78
CA SER A 2 -18.73 -35.75 -7.23
C SER A 2 -18.47 -35.93 -5.74
N ILE A 3 -17.21 -35.87 -5.32
CA ILE A 3 -16.85 -35.88 -3.91
C ILE A 3 -17.12 -34.47 -3.38
N LYS A 4 -18.34 -34.24 -2.89
CA LYS A 4 -18.60 -33.19 -1.91
C LYS A 4 -17.76 -33.55 -0.68
N GLN A 5 -16.65 -32.85 -0.46
CA GLN A 5 -16.05 -32.80 0.86
C GLN A 5 -17.09 -32.18 1.79
N SER A 6 -17.57 -32.98 2.74
CA SER A 6 -18.50 -32.60 3.78
C SER A 6 -17.94 -31.41 4.55
N ALA A 7 -18.62 -30.26 4.46
CA ALA A 7 -18.39 -29.14 5.36
C ALA A 7 -18.57 -29.61 6.82
N PRO A 8 -17.69 -29.23 7.74
CA PRO A 8 -17.91 -29.49 9.15
C PRO A 8 -19.20 -28.80 9.60
N SER A 9 -19.94 -29.50 10.46
CA SER A 9 -21.21 -29.07 11.04
C SER A 9 -21.13 -27.64 11.61
N LEU A 10 -22.14 -26.83 11.29
CA LEU A 10 -22.39 -25.50 11.83
C LEU A 10 -22.71 -25.59 13.33
N GLY A 11 -21.66 -25.71 14.14
CA GLY A 11 -21.66 -25.53 15.58
C GLY A 11 -20.84 -24.32 15.95
N GLY A 12 -21.51 -23.17 16.14
CA GLY A 12 -21.14 -22.03 16.97
C GLY A 12 -19.65 -21.74 17.27
N ASN A 13 -18.78 -21.59 16.28
CA ASN A 13 -17.45 -21.01 16.48
C ASN A 13 -17.25 -19.82 15.53
N VAL A 14 -17.24 -18.63 16.12
CA VAL A 14 -17.09 -17.33 15.48
C VAL A 14 -15.72 -17.27 14.79
N TRP A 15 -15.67 -17.47 13.47
CA TRP A 15 -14.43 -17.19 12.73
C TRP A 15 -14.19 -15.67 12.64
N GLY A 16 -12.99 -15.22 12.99
CA GLY A 16 -12.57 -13.80 12.98
C GLY A 16 -12.93 -13.01 14.25
N ARG A 17 -13.00 -11.67 14.14
CA ARG A 17 -13.23 -10.68 15.24
C ARG A 17 -14.29 -11.07 16.28
N THR A 18 -14.16 -10.63 17.53
CA THR A 18 -15.21 -10.82 18.54
C THR A 18 -16.54 -10.21 18.09
N GLY A 19 -17.57 -11.06 17.98
CA GLY A 19 -18.95 -10.64 17.69
C GLY A 19 -19.63 -10.03 18.92
N PHE A 20 -20.73 -9.30 18.67
CA PHE A 20 -21.71 -8.67 19.58
C PHE A 20 -21.35 -8.49 21.06
N GLY A 21 -21.47 -7.25 21.57
CA GLY A 21 -21.21 -6.90 22.98
C GLY A 21 -19.99 -5.98 23.19
N ARG A 22 -19.41 -5.45 22.11
CA ARG A 22 -18.32 -4.48 22.20
C ARG A 22 -18.86 -3.13 22.68
N SER A 23 -18.35 -2.63 23.81
CA SER A 23 -18.67 -1.28 24.30
C SER A 23 -18.34 -0.24 23.22
N TRP A 24 -19.21 0.77 23.09
CA TRP A 24 -19.01 1.91 22.19
C TRP A 24 -17.64 2.56 22.37
N VAL A 25 -17.14 2.67 23.62
CA VAL A 25 -15.81 3.23 23.91
C VAL A 25 -14.69 2.41 23.28
N ARG A 26 -14.75 1.06 23.38
CA ARG A 26 -13.74 0.18 22.78
C ARG A 26 -13.77 0.25 21.26
N SER A 27 -14.96 0.31 20.67
CA SER A 27 -15.14 0.46 19.22
C SER A 27 -14.63 1.81 18.73
N PHE A 28 -14.89 2.89 19.47
CA PHE A 28 -14.40 4.23 19.15
C PHE A 28 -12.87 4.30 19.21
N ILE A 29 -12.25 3.84 20.30
CA ILE A 29 -10.79 3.82 20.46
C ILE A 29 -10.15 2.98 19.36
N ALA A 30 -10.67 1.78 19.09
CA ALA A 30 -10.14 0.92 18.04
C ALA A 30 -10.27 1.52 16.64
N SER A 31 -11.22 2.43 16.43
CA SER A 31 -11.45 3.11 15.14
C SER A 31 -10.85 4.52 15.09
N SER A 32 -10.16 4.96 16.15
CA SER A 32 -9.46 6.24 16.16
C SER A 32 -8.45 6.44 15.01
N PRO A 33 -7.84 5.39 14.41
CA PRO A 33 -6.99 5.57 13.22
C PRO A 33 -7.72 6.18 12.02
N CYS A 34 -9.06 6.07 11.93
CA CYS A 34 -9.86 6.76 10.92
C CYS A 34 -9.69 8.29 10.95
N PHE A 35 -9.22 8.85 12.05
CA PHE A 35 -9.00 10.29 12.21
C PHE A 35 -7.52 10.60 12.41
N LEU A 36 -6.85 9.82 13.26
CA LEU A 36 -5.45 10.06 13.62
C LEU A 36 -4.49 9.78 12.46
N ALA A 37 -4.74 8.77 11.62
CA ALA A 37 -3.80 8.42 10.57
C ALA A 37 -3.73 9.48 9.44
N PRO A 38 -4.86 10.01 8.93
CA PRO A 38 -4.88 11.16 8.02
C PRO A 38 -4.22 12.41 8.62
N LEU A 39 -4.50 12.71 9.89
CA LEU A 39 -3.85 13.84 10.58
C LEU A 39 -2.33 13.65 10.66
N THR A 40 -1.86 12.44 10.98
CA THR A 40 -0.42 12.13 10.98
C THR A 40 0.19 12.30 9.59
N SER A 41 -0.48 11.85 8.52
CA SER A 41 -0.01 12.05 7.14
C SER A 41 0.12 13.54 6.81
N ILE A 42 -0.86 14.36 7.23
CA ILE A 42 -0.82 15.83 7.08
C ILE A 42 0.31 16.44 7.90
N CYS A 43 0.51 16.00 9.15
CA CYS A 43 1.60 16.49 9.99
C CYS A 43 2.97 16.18 9.37
N VAL A 44 3.20 14.95 8.92
CA VAL A 44 4.44 14.55 8.25
C VAL A 44 4.71 15.45 7.03
N PHE A 45 3.67 15.70 6.21
CA PHE A 45 3.77 16.61 5.08
C PHE A 45 4.14 18.04 5.48
N ILE A 46 3.45 18.60 6.48
CA ILE A 46 3.72 19.96 6.97
C ILE A 46 5.15 20.05 7.52
N THR A 47 5.58 19.06 8.31
CA THR A 47 6.95 18.98 8.83
C THR A 47 7.97 19.00 7.70
N LEU A 48 7.79 18.15 6.68
CA LEU A 48 8.68 18.07 5.52
C LEU A 48 8.69 19.38 4.71
N ALA A 49 7.54 20.02 4.53
CA ALA A 49 7.41 21.16 3.63
C ALA A 49 7.73 22.52 4.26
N GLN A 50 7.56 22.69 5.58
CA GLN A 50 7.60 24.00 6.24
C GLN A 50 8.58 24.10 7.42
N TYR A 51 9.01 22.97 7.98
CA TYR A 51 9.77 22.94 9.23
C TYR A 51 11.07 22.15 9.11
N ASP A 52 11.75 22.22 7.96
CA ASP A 52 13.05 21.57 7.71
C ASP A 52 13.07 20.07 8.04
N ALA A 53 11.91 19.41 7.87
CA ALA A 53 11.69 18.01 8.28
C ALA A 53 11.91 17.73 9.79
N SER A 54 11.83 18.75 10.65
CA SER A 54 11.97 18.62 12.09
C SER A 54 10.63 18.68 12.84
N PHE A 55 10.30 17.58 13.53
CA PHE A 55 9.13 17.55 14.41
C PHE A 55 9.26 18.45 15.64
N SER A 56 10.47 18.80 16.06
CA SER A 56 10.66 19.73 17.19
C SER A 56 10.21 21.14 16.79
N LEU A 57 10.59 21.59 15.59
CA LEU A 57 10.18 22.89 15.05
C LEU A 57 8.66 22.95 14.83
N LEU A 58 8.06 21.88 14.31
CA LEU A 58 6.60 21.78 14.24
C LEU A 58 5.95 21.86 15.63
N GLY A 59 6.51 21.15 16.62
CA GLY A 59 6.01 21.15 17.99
C GLY A 59 6.04 22.55 18.63
N GLU A 60 7.15 23.27 18.47
CA GLU A 60 7.27 24.66 18.93
C GLU A 60 6.24 25.59 18.26
N ALA A 61 6.05 25.45 16.96
CA ALA A 61 5.05 26.22 16.22
C ALA A 61 3.61 25.90 16.67
N VAL A 62 3.29 24.62 16.88
CA VAL A 62 1.99 24.17 17.41
C VAL A 62 1.73 24.72 18.81
N MET A 63 2.75 24.79 19.68
CA MET A 63 2.62 25.38 21.01
C MET A 63 2.37 26.89 20.98
N LYS A 64 2.90 27.59 19.97
CA LYS A 64 2.79 29.05 19.83
C LYS A 64 1.51 29.49 19.10
N GLU A 65 1.15 28.80 18.02
CA GLU A 65 0.11 29.23 17.07
C GLU A 65 -1.15 28.34 17.12
N GLY A 66 -1.05 27.16 17.74
CA GLY A 66 -2.13 26.18 17.84
C GLY A 66 -2.18 25.22 16.64
N PHE A 67 -2.47 23.95 16.92
CA PHE A 67 -2.48 22.86 15.94
C PHE A 67 -3.37 23.16 14.71
N TRP A 68 -4.61 23.60 14.95
CA TRP A 68 -5.56 23.85 13.87
C TRP A 68 -5.16 25.03 12.99
N SER A 69 -4.51 26.06 13.56
CA SER A 69 -3.99 27.19 12.79
C SER A 69 -2.93 26.72 11.79
N ILE A 70 -1.97 25.93 12.28
CA ILE A 70 -0.90 25.31 11.47
C ILE A 70 -1.51 24.46 10.34
N CYS A 71 -2.48 23.58 10.65
CA CYS A 71 -3.12 22.73 9.66
C CYS A 71 -3.91 23.53 8.60
N ILE A 72 -4.60 24.60 8.99
CA ILE A 72 -5.35 25.44 8.05
C ILE A 72 -4.39 26.21 7.13
N GLN A 73 -3.30 26.73 7.68
CA GLN A 73 -2.35 27.56 6.94
C GLN A 73 -1.49 26.74 5.96
N TYR A 74 -0.94 25.62 6.45
CA TYR A 74 0.09 24.84 5.77
C TYR A 74 -0.36 23.45 5.30
N GLY A 75 -1.60 23.04 5.62
CA GLY A 75 -2.13 21.75 5.22
C GLY A 75 -2.29 21.59 3.69
N PRO A 76 -2.57 20.36 3.23
CA PRO A 76 -2.81 20.05 1.83
C PRO A 76 -3.82 20.98 1.16
N ARG A 77 -3.42 21.63 0.06
CA ARG A 77 -4.31 22.44 -0.77
C ARG A 77 -4.75 21.64 -1.98
N LEU A 78 -6.03 21.25 -1.99
CA LEU A 78 -6.61 20.54 -3.11
C LEU A 78 -6.70 21.43 -4.34
N THR A 79 -6.14 20.95 -5.44
CA THR A 79 -6.25 21.55 -6.77
C THR A 79 -6.96 20.57 -7.70
N ILE A 80 -7.65 21.09 -8.71
CA ILE A 80 -8.27 20.25 -9.76
C ILE A 80 -7.20 19.36 -10.41
N LYS A 81 -6.01 19.91 -10.66
CA LYS A 81 -4.88 19.17 -11.26
C LYS A 81 -4.48 17.94 -10.45
N GLY A 82 -4.32 18.08 -9.13
CA GLY A 82 -3.94 16.96 -8.26
C GLY A 82 -5.06 15.93 -8.08
N ILE A 83 -6.32 16.37 -8.00
CA ILE A 83 -7.48 15.46 -7.95
C ILE A 83 -7.55 14.64 -9.24
N LEU A 84 -7.48 15.30 -10.40
CA LEU A 84 -7.48 14.62 -11.70
C LEU A 84 -6.29 13.68 -11.85
N ALA A 85 -5.10 14.06 -11.36
CA ALA A 85 -3.93 13.18 -11.38
C ALA A 85 -4.18 11.87 -10.61
N VAL A 86 -4.77 11.93 -9.41
CA VAL A 86 -5.13 10.73 -8.64
C VAL A 86 -6.22 9.92 -9.35
N ILE A 87 -7.25 10.56 -9.91
CA ILE A 87 -8.30 9.86 -10.66
C ILE A 87 -7.72 9.14 -11.88
N CYS A 88 -6.91 9.82 -12.69
CA CYS A 88 -6.24 9.23 -13.85
C CYS A 88 -5.28 8.10 -13.44
N TRP A 89 -4.55 8.28 -12.35
CA TRP A 89 -3.67 7.25 -11.79
C TRP A 89 -4.45 5.98 -11.42
N VAL A 90 -5.51 6.11 -10.62
CA VAL A 90 -6.33 4.98 -10.19
C VAL A 90 -7.05 4.34 -11.38
N GLY A 91 -7.53 5.15 -12.33
CA GLY A 91 -8.15 4.68 -13.57
C GLY A 91 -7.19 3.88 -14.44
N LEU A 92 -5.99 4.40 -14.71
CA LEU A 92 -4.94 3.68 -15.46
C LEU A 92 -4.63 2.35 -14.78
N GLN A 93 -4.40 2.37 -13.47
CA GLN A 93 -4.09 1.16 -12.71
C GLN A 93 -5.24 0.15 -12.73
N ALA A 94 -6.49 0.60 -12.69
CA ALA A 94 -7.66 -0.28 -12.80
C ALA A 94 -7.76 -0.92 -14.18
N LEU A 95 -7.48 -0.17 -15.25
CA LEU A 95 -7.43 -0.70 -16.62
C LEU A 95 -6.34 -1.77 -16.75
N LEU A 96 -5.12 -1.49 -16.27
CA LEU A 96 -4.02 -2.45 -16.32
C LEU A 96 -4.34 -3.70 -15.51
N PHE A 97 -4.88 -3.55 -14.29
CA PHE A 97 -5.28 -4.68 -13.44
C PHE A 97 -6.32 -5.58 -14.12
N ARG A 98 -7.31 -4.98 -14.78
CA ARG A 98 -8.41 -5.71 -15.42
C ARG A 98 -7.99 -6.40 -16.72
N TYR A 99 -7.24 -5.71 -17.56
CA TYR A 99 -7.05 -6.12 -18.96
C TYR A 99 -5.71 -6.78 -19.25
N LEU A 100 -4.67 -6.54 -18.45
CA LEU A 100 -3.39 -7.20 -18.70
C LEU A 100 -3.50 -8.72 -18.50
N PRO A 101 -2.87 -9.51 -19.39
CA PRO A 101 -2.78 -10.95 -19.21
C PRO A 101 -1.89 -11.27 -18.01
N GLY A 102 -2.15 -12.42 -17.39
CA GLY A 102 -1.41 -12.86 -16.23
C GLY A 102 -1.86 -14.25 -15.79
N ASP A 103 -0.99 -14.95 -15.07
CA ASP A 103 -1.27 -16.28 -14.58
C ASP A 103 -2.36 -16.24 -13.52
N THR A 104 -3.21 -17.27 -13.50
CA THR A 104 -4.28 -17.38 -12.52
C THR A 104 -3.82 -18.24 -11.35
N HIS A 105 -3.80 -17.65 -10.16
CA HIS A 105 -3.47 -18.32 -8.91
C HIS A 105 -4.69 -18.42 -8.01
N LYS A 106 -4.70 -19.41 -7.12
CA LYS A 106 -5.73 -19.57 -6.09
C LYS A 106 -5.28 -18.90 -4.79
N GLY A 107 -6.20 -18.20 -4.14
CA GLY A 107 -6.01 -17.72 -2.77
C GLY A 107 -6.23 -18.82 -1.75
N GLN A 108 -6.38 -18.42 -0.49
CA GLN A 108 -6.79 -19.32 0.58
C GLN A 108 -8.30 -19.56 0.56
N LEU A 109 -8.73 -20.68 1.14
CA LEU A 109 -10.14 -20.97 1.36
C LEU A 109 -10.71 -19.94 2.34
N THR A 110 -11.77 -19.26 1.96
CA THR A 110 -12.47 -18.36 2.87
C THR A 110 -13.22 -19.16 3.96
N PRO A 111 -13.65 -18.53 5.05
CA PRO A 111 -14.39 -19.19 6.13
C PRO A 111 -15.68 -19.83 5.66
N ALA A 112 -16.38 -19.18 4.73
CA ALA A 112 -17.57 -19.73 4.10
C ALA A 112 -17.26 -20.79 3.01
N GLY A 113 -15.99 -21.14 2.81
CA GLY A 113 -15.58 -22.22 1.90
C GLY A 113 -15.35 -21.79 0.45
N TYR A 114 -15.20 -20.48 0.16
CA TYR A 114 -14.94 -20.02 -1.20
C TYR A 114 -13.44 -20.09 -1.52
N LEU A 115 -13.08 -20.73 -2.64
CA LEU A 115 -11.69 -20.76 -3.14
C LEU A 115 -11.52 -19.79 -4.31
N LEU A 116 -11.09 -18.58 -4.00
CA LEU A 116 -11.04 -17.48 -4.95
C LEU A 116 -9.86 -17.57 -5.92
N SER A 117 -10.13 -17.25 -7.19
CA SER A 117 -9.10 -17.08 -8.24
C SER A 117 -8.65 -15.63 -8.33
N TYR A 118 -7.36 -15.44 -8.63
CA TYR A 118 -6.72 -14.14 -8.81
C TYR A 118 -5.84 -14.16 -10.05
N ARG A 119 -5.97 -13.15 -10.91
CA ARG A 119 -5.06 -12.94 -12.03
C ARG A 119 -3.88 -12.10 -11.56
N ILE A 120 -2.68 -12.62 -11.76
CA ILE A 120 -1.43 -12.01 -11.31
C ILE A 120 -0.74 -11.37 -12.51
N ASN A 121 -0.78 -10.04 -12.58
CA ASN A 121 -0.26 -9.24 -13.70
C ASN A 121 0.49 -7.98 -13.22
N GLY A 122 0.90 -7.94 -11.95
CA GLY A 122 1.47 -6.75 -11.31
C GLY A 122 2.82 -6.36 -11.87
N LEU A 123 3.69 -7.33 -12.18
CA LEU A 123 4.98 -7.03 -12.81
C LEU A 123 4.78 -6.38 -14.20
N SER A 124 3.88 -6.93 -15.03
CA SER A 124 3.54 -6.34 -16.32
C SER A 124 2.95 -4.94 -16.16
N ALA A 125 2.06 -4.73 -15.18
CA ALA A 125 1.48 -3.42 -14.89
C ALA A 125 2.56 -2.41 -14.46
N TRP A 126 3.50 -2.82 -13.61
CA TRP A 126 4.63 -2.00 -13.18
C TRP A 126 5.50 -1.60 -14.37
N ILE A 127 5.90 -2.55 -15.21
CA ILE A 127 6.73 -2.30 -16.41
C ILE A 127 6.04 -1.30 -17.34
N ILE A 128 4.78 -1.56 -17.70
CA ILE A 128 4.03 -0.70 -18.62
C ILE A 128 3.85 0.70 -18.04
N THR A 129 3.58 0.81 -16.74
CA THR A 129 3.44 2.09 -16.05
C THR A 129 4.74 2.91 -16.13
N HIS A 130 5.90 2.29 -15.88
CA HIS A 130 7.18 3.00 -15.91
C HIS A 130 7.64 3.34 -17.32
N ILE A 131 7.39 2.46 -18.30
CA ILE A 131 7.61 2.77 -19.72
C ILE A 131 6.74 3.96 -20.13
N LEU A 132 5.45 3.96 -19.77
CA LEU A 132 4.54 5.05 -20.08
C LEU A 132 5.01 6.36 -19.43
N TYR A 133 5.41 6.32 -18.16
CA TYR A 133 5.98 7.47 -17.47
C TYR A 133 7.21 8.04 -18.20
N ILE A 134 8.16 7.20 -18.60
CA ILE A 134 9.36 7.61 -19.34
C ILE A 134 8.99 8.19 -20.70
N VAL A 135 8.16 7.49 -21.49
CA VAL A 135 7.77 7.91 -22.84
C VAL A 135 7.02 9.26 -22.80
N LEU A 136 6.06 9.41 -21.89
CA LEU A 136 5.33 10.67 -21.74
C LEU A 136 6.25 11.82 -21.27
N SER A 137 7.26 11.51 -20.45
CA SER A 137 8.24 12.49 -20.01
C SER A 137 9.17 12.93 -21.15
N LEU A 138 9.67 11.99 -21.95
CA LEU A 138 10.49 12.28 -23.12
C LEU A 138 9.71 13.03 -24.22
N ALA A 139 8.43 12.75 -24.36
CA ALA A 139 7.54 13.47 -25.28
C ALA A 139 7.15 14.88 -24.79
N GLY A 140 7.54 15.28 -23.58
CA GLY A 140 7.20 16.57 -22.98
C GLY A 140 5.73 16.71 -22.56
N VAL A 141 4.97 15.60 -22.56
CA VAL A 141 3.55 15.58 -22.16
C VAL A 141 3.41 15.52 -20.64
N LEU A 142 4.31 14.80 -19.97
CA LEU A 142 4.37 14.68 -18.52
C LEU A 142 5.64 15.34 -18.00
N ASP A 143 5.52 16.19 -16.97
CA ASP A 143 6.70 16.62 -16.22
C ASP A 143 7.18 15.46 -15.33
N PRO A 144 8.40 14.93 -15.50
CA PRO A 144 8.90 13.87 -14.63
C PRO A 144 9.07 14.35 -13.17
N GLY A 145 9.20 15.66 -12.92
CA GLY A 145 9.16 16.25 -11.57
C GLY A 145 7.74 16.56 -11.06
N PHE A 146 6.68 16.07 -11.71
CA PHE A 146 5.30 16.47 -11.41
C PHE A 146 4.89 16.17 -9.97
N ILE A 147 5.26 15.00 -9.43
CA ILE A 147 4.80 14.54 -8.12
C ILE A 147 5.25 15.48 -6.99
N PRO A 148 6.57 15.74 -6.78
CA PRO A 148 7.01 16.63 -5.71
C PRO A 148 6.49 18.07 -5.89
N ARG A 149 6.36 18.57 -7.12
CA ARG A 149 5.79 19.91 -7.38
C ARG A 149 4.31 20.04 -6.98
N ASN A 150 3.55 18.94 -7.01
CA ASN A 150 2.11 18.93 -6.74
C ASN A 150 1.77 18.15 -5.47
N TRP A 151 2.77 17.85 -4.63
CA TRP A 151 2.66 16.92 -3.51
C TRP A 151 1.58 17.32 -2.50
N SER A 152 1.45 18.61 -2.21
CA SER A 152 0.39 19.16 -1.35
C SER A 152 -1.01 18.72 -1.82
N SER A 153 -1.30 18.89 -3.11
CA SER A 153 -2.60 18.50 -3.67
C SER A 153 -2.75 16.98 -3.78
N LEU A 154 -1.66 16.25 -4.06
CA LEU A 154 -1.69 14.79 -4.18
C LEU A 154 -1.96 14.11 -2.83
N ILE A 155 -1.33 14.55 -1.74
CA ILE A 155 -1.60 14.02 -0.40
C ILE A 155 -3.06 14.23 0.00
N GLY A 156 -3.60 15.44 -0.24
CA GLY A 156 -5.01 15.72 0.01
C GLY A 156 -5.92 14.80 -0.80
N ALA A 157 -5.63 14.63 -2.10
CA ALA A 157 -6.43 13.80 -2.99
C ALA A 157 -6.32 12.30 -2.66
N MET A 158 -5.14 11.81 -2.26
CA MET A 158 -4.93 10.43 -1.81
C MET A 158 -5.65 10.12 -0.49
N ASN A 159 -5.64 11.06 0.47
CA ASN A 159 -6.44 10.95 1.69
C ASN A 159 -7.94 10.84 1.34
N LEU A 160 -8.44 11.72 0.49
CA LEU A 160 -9.83 11.70 0.04
C LEU A 160 -10.15 10.39 -0.69
N ALA A 161 -9.28 9.91 -1.57
CA ALA A 161 -9.44 8.63 -2.27
C ALA A 161 -9.54 7.47 -1.27
N GLY A 162 -8.69 7.44 -0.24
CA GLY A 162 -8.76 6.45 0.84
C GLY A 162 -10.15 6.41 1.50
N TYR A 163 -10.71 7.56 1.87
CA TYR A 163 -12.07 7.64 2.43
C TYR A 163 -13.14 7.21 1.43
N VAL A 164 -13.08 7.69 0.19
CA VAL A 164 -14.07 7.38 -0.84
C VAL A 164 -14.12 5.89 -1.15
N ILE A 165 -12.96 5.24 -1.32
CA ILE A 165 -12.88 3.80 -1.57
C ILE A 165 -13.35 2.98 -0.37
N SER A 166 -13.05 3.46 0.85
CA SER A 166 -13.54 2.83 2.09
C SER A 166 -15.07 2.92 2.20
N ALA A 167 -15.63 4.10 1.92
CA ALA A 167 -17.08 4.31 1.92
C ALA A 167 -17.77 3.46 0.84
N PHE A 168 -17.16 3.36 -0.34
CA PHE A 168 -17.60 2.48 -1.40
C PHE A 168 -17.64 1.01 -0.94
N ALA A 169 -16.56 0.49 -0.36
CA ALA A 169 -16.51 -0.87 0.16
C ALA A 169 -17.53 -1.12 1.28
N PHE A 170 -17.71 -0.13 2.16
CA PHE A 170 -18.69 -0.19 3.24
C PHE A 170 -20.12 -0.28 2.70
N VAL A 171 -20.53 0.62 1.80
CA VAL A 171 -21.87 0.61 1.19
C VAL A 171 -22.10 -0.66 0.37
N LYS A 172 -21.10 -1.07 -0.42
CA LYS A 172 -21.15 -2.31 -1.20
C LYS A 172 -21.45 -3.52 -0.32
N ALA A 173 -20.85 -3.60 0.87
CA ALA A 173 -21.07 -4.72 1.78
C ALA A 173 -22.54 -4.88 2.25
N TYR A 174 -23.31 -3.79 2.25
CA TYR A 174 -24.75 -3.82 2.56
C TYR A 174 -25.60 -4.09 1.32
N VAL A 175 -25.29 -3.45 0.20
CA VAL A 175 -26.16 -3.41 -0.99
C VAL A 175 -25.89 -4.59 -1.94
N MET A 176 -24.62 -4.90 -2.20
CA MET A 176 -24.22 -5.89 -3.21
C MET A 176 -22.94 -6.63 -2.75
N PRO A 177 -23.02 -7.43 -1.67
CA PRO A 177 -21.89 -8.20 -1.21
C PRO A 177 -21.52 -9.31 -2.18
N THR A 178 -20.23 -9.56 -2.33
CA THR A 178 -19.66 -10.59 -3.21
C THR A 178 -19.99 -11.98 -2.68
N HIS A 179 -19.73 -12.18 -1.39
CA HIS A 179 -20.03 -13.41 -0.66
C HIS A 179 -20.72 -13.00 0.65
N PRO A 180 -22.06 -13.02 0.69
CA PRO A 180 -22.83 -12.58 1.87
C PRO A 180 -22.44 -13.30 3.17
N GLU A 181 -22.03 -14.56 3.06
CA GLU A 181 -21.60 -15.46 4.15
C GLU A 181 -20.23 -15.10 4.74
N ASP A 182 -19.37 -14.41 3.97
CA ASP A 182 -18.04 -13.94 4.44
C ASP A 182 -18.09 -12.51 4.99
N ARG A 183 -19.29 -11.98 5.25
CA ARG A 183 -19.46 -10.67 5.89
C ARG A 183 -19.36 -10.78 7.40
N LYS A 184 -18.86 -9.70 8.01
CA LYS A 184 -18.79 -9.57 9.46
C LYS A 184 -19.22 -8.19 9.93
N PHE A 185 -20.20 -8.17 10.82
CA PHE A 185 -20.70 -6.97 11.46
C PHE A 185 -20.36 -7.00 12.96
N SER A 186 -19.84 -5.89 13.49
CA SER A 186 -19.52 -5.76 14.92
C SER A 186 -20.64 -5.14 15.74
N GLY A 187 -21.64 -4.54 15.07
CA GLY A 187 -22.67 -3.71 15.69
C GLY A 187 -22.25 -2.25 15.90
N SER A 188 -21.05 -1.86 15.48
CA SER A 188 -20.55 -0.48 15.51
C SER A 188 -20.18 -0.02 14.10
N LEU A 189 -20.97 0.92 13.54
CA LEU A 189 -20.77 1.43 12.18
C LEU A 189 -19.36 1.98 11.97
N LEU A 190 -18.83 2.73 12.94
CA LEU A 190 -17.49 3.32 12.84
C LEU A 190 -16.38 2.24 12.80
N TYR A 191 -16.56 1.15 13.55
CA TYR A 191 -15.60 0.06 13.59
C TYR A 191 -15.69 -0.83 12.35
N ASP A 192 -16.91 -1.07 11.86
CA ASP A 192 -17.15 -1.80 10.62
C ASP A 192 -16.64 -1.00 9.41
N PHE A 193 -16.71 0.34 9.45
CA PHE A 193 -16.06 1.21 8.47
C PHE A 193 -14.53 1.13 8.56
N TYR A 194 -13.97 1.21 9.77
CA TYR A 194 -12.52 1.14 9.99
C TYR A 194 -11.94 -0.19 9.48
N MET A 195 -12.50 -1.28 9.96
CA MET A 195 -11.91 -2.60 9.77
C MET A 195 -12.51 -3.40 8.62
N GLY A 196 -13.61 -2.95 8.02
CA GLY A 196 -14.26 -3.61 6.88
C GLY A 196 -15.27 -4.69 7.26
N ILE A 197 -16.26 -4.87 6.38
CA ILE A 197 -17.36 -5.84 6.54
C ILE A 197 -17.19 -7.06 5.64
N GLU A 198 -16.86 -6.86 4.35
CA GLU A 198 -16.60 -7.97 3.42
C GLU A 198 -15.16 -8.46 3.54
N LEU A 199 -14.97 -9.79 3.54
CA LEU A 199 -13.62 -10.34 3.56
C LEU A 199 -12.88 -9.95 2.28
N ASN A 200 -13.35 -10.37 1.11
CA ASN A 200 -12.74 -10.06 -0.19
C ASN A 200 -13.77 -9.43 -1.13
N PRO A 201 -14.05 -8.12 -1.03
CA PRO A 201 -15.02 -7.47 -1.91
C PRO A 201 -14.48 -7.41 -3.35
N ARG A 202 -15.31 -7.80 -4.32
CA ARG A 202 -14.96 -7.80 -5.75
C ARG A 202 -15.94 -7.00 -6.61
N LEU A 203 -15.44 -6.46 -7.72
CA LEU A 203 -16.24 -5.88 -8.80
C LEU A 203 -16.32 -6.88 -9.95
N GLY A 204 -17.42 -7.63 -10.01
CA GLY A 204 -17.47 -8.86 -10.81
C GLY A 204 -16.47 -9.91 -10.29
N ASP A 205 -16.17 -10.91 -11.11
CA ASP A 205 -15.41 -12.07 -10.61
C ASP A 205 -13.90 -11.84 -10.51
N ASN A 206 -13.37 -10.91 -11.31
CA ASN A 206 -11.93 -10.79 -11.59
C ASN A 206 -11.32 -9.46 -11.13
N PHE A 207 -12.05 -8.64 -10.35
CA PHE A 207 -11.52 -7.39 -9.81
C PHE A 207 -11.61 -7.41 -8.28
N ASP A 208 -10.55 -7.88 -7.63
CA ASP A 208 -10.46 -7.94 -6.17
C ASP A 208 -9.93 -6.62 -5.59
N LEU A 209 -10.70 -5.98 -4.70
CA LEU A 209 -10.35 -4.64 -4.21
C LEU A 209 -9.09 -4.62 -3.34
N LYS A 210 -8.77 -5.70 -2.61
CA LYS A 210 -7.57 -5.76 -1.78
C LYS A 210 -6.32 -5.86 -2.63
N LEU A 211 -6.30 -6.85 -3.52
CA LEU A 211 -5.15 -7.07 -4.40
C LEU A 211 -4.93 -5.86 -5.30
N PHE A 212 -6.03 -5.28 -5.82
CA PHE A 212 -5.98 -4.04 -6.59
C PHE A 212 -5.33 -2.93 -5.77
N SER A 213 -5.91 -2.57 -4.61
CA SER A 213 -5.48 -1.39 -3.85
C SER A 213 -4.02 -1.46 -3.43
N ASN A 214 -3.60 -2.60 -2.86
CA ASN A 214 -2.23 -2.77 -2.41
C ASN A 214 -1.27 -2.80 -3.60
N GLY A 215 -1.52 -3.71 -4.55
CA GLY A 215 -0.57 -4.00 -5.61
C GLY A 215 -0.52 -2.98 -6.72
N ARG A 216 -1.55 -2.14 -6.92
CA ARG A 216 -1.61 -1.22 -8.07
C ARG A 216 -1.39 0.23 -7.64
N PRO A 217 -2.40 0.99 -7.17
CA PRO A 217 -2.21 2.38 -6.81
C PRO A 217 -1.30 2.60 -5.60
N GLY A 218 -1.10 1.58 -4.73
CA GLY A 218 -0.14 1.64 -3.62
C GLY A 218 1.29 1.33 -4.06
N MET A 219 1.61 0.06 -4.27
CA MET A 219 2.98 -0.41 -4.52
C MET A 219 3.63 0.18 -5.77
N ILE A 220 2.90 0.40 -6.87
CA ILE A 220 3.48 0.99 -8.10
C ILE A 220 3.71 2.50 -7.91
N ALA A 221 2.87 3.18 -7.12
CA ALA A 221 3.07 4.60 -6.85
C ALA A 221 4.37 4.85 -6.09
N TRP A 222 4.80 3.92 -5.22
CA TRP A 222 6.04 4.03 -4.46
C TRP A 222 7.23 4.33 -5.38
N THR A 223 7.53 3.47 -6.35
CA THR A 223 8.70 3.68 -7.21
C THR A 223 8.52 4.89 -8.14
N LEU A 224 7.29 5.19 -8.58
CA LEU A 224 7.02 6.42 -9.35
C LEU A 224 7.33 7.69 -8.55
N ILE A 225 6.97 7.73 -7.27
CA ILE A 225 7.28 8.86 -6.38
C ILE A 225 8.80 9.00 -6.24
N ASP A 226 9.52 7.91 -6.05
CA ASP A 226 10.99 7.94 -5.92
C ASP A 226 11.66 8.44 -7.22
N PHE A 227 11.27 7.90 -8.38
CA PHE A 227 11.78 8.37 -9.67
C PHE A 227 11.40 9.82 -9.98
N SER A 228 10.22 10.28 -9.55
CA SER A 228 9.81 11.66 -9.73
C SER A 228 10.58 12.62 -8.83
N ASN A 229 10.93 12.21 -7.61
CA ASN A 229 11.86 12.97 -6.75
C ASN A 229 13.26 13.07 -7.36
N MET A 230 13.79 11.97 -7.93
CA MET A 230 15.06 12.01 -8.66
C MET A 230 15.03 12.99 -9.83
N ALA A 231 13.98 12.95 -10.64
CA ALA A 231 13.82 13.85 -11.77
C ALA A 231 13.67 15.31 -11.34
N TYR A 232 12.91 15.57 -10.27
CA TYR A 232 12.76 16.90 -9.71
C TYR A 232 14.09 17.48 -9.20
N GLN A 233 14.90 16.67 -8.51
CA GLN A 233 16.22 17.10 -8.06
C GLN A 233 17.13 17.41 -9.25
N TYR A 234 17.13 16.58 -10.29
CA TYR A 234 17.88 16.85 -11.51
C TYR A 234 17.42 18.14 -12.22
N GLN A 235 16.11 18.36 -12.35
CA GLN A 235 15.58 19.58 -12.96
C GLN A 235 15.94 20.85 -12.19
N THR A 236 15.97 20.78 -10.85
CA THR A 236 16.22 21.95 -9.99
C THR A 236 17.70 22.21 -9.75
N GLN A 237 18.55 21.18 -9.76
CA GLN A 237 19.97 21.27 -9.38
C GLN A 237 20.96 20.85 -10.47
N GLN A 238 20.48 20.27 -11.59
CA GLN A 238 21.30 19.71 -12.67
C GLN A 238 22.19 18.52 -12.25
N HIS A 239 21.99 17.97 -11.06
CA HIS A 239 22.60 16.73 -10.60
C HIS A 239 21.63 15.96 -9.68
N ILE A 240 21.93 14.70 -9.41
CA ILE A 240 21.20 13.86 -8.47
C ILE A 240 22.16 13.39 -7.39
N GLU A 241 21.75 13.54 -6.14
CA GLU A 241 22.50 13.15 -4.95
C GLU A 241 22.60 11.61 -4.85
N PRO A 242 23.81 11.05 -4.63
CA PRO A 242 24.01 9.62 -4.44
C PRO A 242 23.09 8.98 -3.39
N SER A 243 22.78 9.68 -2.28
CA SER A 243 21.81 9.19 -1.29
C SER A 243 20.46 8.84 -1.91
N LEU A 244 19.94 9.71 -2.78
CA LEU A 244 18.63 9.54 -3.40
C LEU A 244 18.66 8.38 -4.40
N ILE A 245 19.73 8.27 -5.19
CA ILE A 245 19.92 7.15 -6.13
C ILE A 245 19.90 5.81 -5.38
N LEU A 246 20.69 5.69 -4.31
CA LEU A 246 20.85 4.43 -3.59
C LEU A 246 19.57 3.99 -2.86
N ILE A 247 18.82 4.93 -2.25
CA ILE A 247 17.55 4.58 -1.61
C ILE A 247 16.50 4.16 -2.64
N THR A 248 16.42 4.88 -3.78
CA THR A 248 15.50 4.52 -4.87
C THR A 248 15.83 3.14 -5.45
N ILE A 249 17.12 2.77 -5.56
CA ILE A 249 17.52 1.42 -5.99
C ILE A 249 17.02 0.37 -4.99
N LEU A 250 17.25 0.55 -3.68
CA LEU A 250 16.81 -0.41 -2.66
C LEU A 250 15.28 -0.57 -2.63
N GLN A 251 14.55 0.54 -2.69
CA GLN A 251 13.08 0.53 -2.74
C GLN A 251 12.55 -0.11 -4.03
N THR A 252 13.20 0.16 -5.17
CA THR A 252 12.85 -0.47 -6.45
C THR A 252 13.08 -1.97 -6.42
N ILE A 253 14.22 -2.44 -5.88
CA ILE A 253 14.47 -3.89 -5.70
C ILE A 253 13.36 -4.52 -4.88
N TYR A 254 12.97 -3.90 -3.76
CA TYR A 254 11.90 -4.41 -2.91
C TYR A 254 10.54 -4.49 -3.62
N VAL A 255 10.15 -3.42 -4.33
CA VAL A 255 8.86 -3.35 -5.04
C VAL A 255 8.83 -4.32 -6.23
N VAL A 256 9.90 -4.41 -7.01
CA VAL A 256 9.99 -5.36 -8.12
C VAL A 256 9.98 -6.80 -7.61
N ASP A 257 10.69 -7.08 -6.53
CA ASP A 257 10.68 -8.40 -5.89
C ASP A 257 9.28 -8.80 -5.39
N PHE A 258 8.51 -7.85 -4.84
CA PHE A 258 7.10 -8.05 -4.55
C PHE A 258 6.31 -8.46 -5.80
N PHE A 259 6.48 -7.77 -6.93
CA PHE A 259 5.74 -8.08 -8.16
C PHE A 259 6.17 -9.38 -8.85
N VAL A 260 7.47 -9.72 -8.82
CA VAL A 260 7.98 -11.00 -9.29
C VAL A 260 7.36 -12.16 -8.48
N ASN A 261 7.04 -11.92 -7.21
CA ASN A 261 6.48 -12.92 -6.30
C ASN A 261 5.04 -12.59 -5.88
N GLU A 262 4.28 -11.85 -6.70
CA GLU A 262 2.97 -11.30 -6.32
C GLU A 262 1.98 -12.39 -5.87
N SER A 263 2.08 -13.61 -6.43
CA SER A 263 1.22 -14.73 -6.04
C SER A 263 1.36 -15.14 -4.56
N TRP A 264 2.51 -14.88 -3.93
CA TRP A 264 2.71 -15.11 -2.50
C TRP A 264 1.84 -14.19 -1.64
N TYR A 265 1.54 -12.98 -2.12
CA TYR A 265 0.68 -12.04 -1.41
C TYR A 265 -0.73 -12.60 -1.16
N LEU A 266 -1.21 -13.54 -1.98
CA LEU A 266 -2.51 -14.20 -1.79
C LEU A 266 -2.60 -15.05 -0.51
N GLN A 267 -1.46 -15.33 0.14
CA GLN A 267 -1.37 -16.10 1.38
C GLN A 267 -1.13 -15.21 2.61
N THR A 268 -1.06 -13.89 2.46
CA THR A 268 -0.82 -12.97 3.58
C THR A 268 -2.09 -12.78 4.42
N ILE A 269 -1.90 -12.19 5.60
CA ILE A 269 -2.98 -11.89 6.53
C ILE A 269 -4.01 -10.95 5.86
N ASP A 270 -3.54 -9.96 5.12
CA ASP A 270 -4.38 -8.98 4.41
C ASP A 270 -5.41 -9.65 3.49
N ILE A 271 -5.00 -10.65 2.70
CA ILE A 271 -5.90 -11.36 1.77
C ILE A 271 -6.70 -12.45 2.50
N ALA A 272 -6.05 -13.25 3.34
CA ALA A 272 -6.66 -14.46 3.89
C ALA A 272 -7.55 -14.22 5.12
N HIS A 273 -7.33 -13.13 5.87
CA HIS A 273 -7.95 -12.97 7.20
C HIS A 273 -8.58 -11.60 7.43
N ASP A 274 -7.97 -10.51 6.97
CA ASP A 274 -8.48 -9.16 7.28
C ASP A 274 -9.62 -8.74 6.36
N HIS A 275 -10.71 -8.21 6.91
CA HIS A 275 -11.77 -7.62 6.09
C HIS A 275 -11.30 -6.31 5.44
N TYR A 276 -11.87 -5.97 4.29
CA TYR A 276 -11.50 -4.77 3.54
C TYR A 276 -12.35 -3.57 3.98
N GLY A 277 -11.71 -2.65 4.71
CA GLY A 277 -12.28 -1.37 5.14
C GLY A 277 -11.23 -0.26 5.11
N PHE A 278 -11.45 0.82 5.86
CA PHE A 278 -10.55 1.97 5.89
C PHE A 278 -9.09 1.62 6.18
N TYR A 279 -8.84 0.71 7.11
CA TYR A 279 -7.49 0.26 7.46
C TYR A 279 -6.69 -0.17 6.22
N LEU A 280 -7.24 -1.06 5.40
CA LEU A 280 -6.56 -1.53 4.19
C LEU A 280 -6.65 -0.51 3.05
N ALA A 281 -7.82 0.08 2.82
CA ALA A 281 -8.03 1.01 1.72
C ALA A 281 -7.16 2.27 1.89
N TRP A 282 -7.32 3.03 2.98
CA TRP A 282 -6.51 4.22 3.23
C TRP A 282 -5.02 3.87 3.38
N GLY A 283 -4.70 2.72 3.98
CA GLY A 283 -3.34 2.20 4.06
C GLY A 283 -2.66 2.10 2.69
N CYS A 284 -3.35 1.54 1.71
CA CYS A 284 -2.80 1.38 0.36
C CYS A 284 -2.78 2.68 -0.44
N PHE A 285 -3.84 3.49 -0.37
CA PHE A 285 -3.98 4.69 -1.21
C PHE A 285 -3.23 5.91 -0.68
N CYS A 286 -3.01 6.00 0.63
CA CYS A 286 -2.37 7.16 1.26
C CYS A 286 -1.13 6.76 2.06
N PHE A 287 -1.27 5.89 3.06
CA PHE A 287 -0.16 5.62 3.99
C PHE A 287 1.09 5.10 3.28
N LEU A 288 0.94 4.10 2.41
CA LEU A 288 2.06 3.51 1.69
C LEU A 288 2.74 4.56 0.79
N PRO A 289 2.03 5.26 -0.13
CA PRO A 289 2.63 6.31 -0.95
C PRO A 289 3.24 7.46 -0.17
N THR A 290 2.67 7.89 0.96
CA THR A 290 3.16 9.07 1.69
C THR A 290 4.22 8.78 2.73
N THR A 291 4.22 7.57 3.30
CA THR A 291 5.09 7.22 4.43
C THR A 291 6.29 6.41 3.99
N TYR A 292 6.12 5.45 3.06
CA TYR A 292 7.21 4.56 2.65
C TYR A 292 8.23 5.27 1.75
N THR A 293 7.85 6.42 1.20
CA THR A 293 8.67 7.28 0.34
C THR A 293 9.24 8.49 1.07
N ILE A 294 9.08 8.63 2.40
CA ILE A 294 9.54 9.82 3.16
C ILE A 294 11.03 10.09 2.90
N GLN A 295 11.84 9.05 2.78
CA GLN A 295 13.28 9.16 2.50
C GLN A 295 13.52 9.81 1.14
N GLY A 296 12.79 9.36 0.10
CA GLY A 296 12.86 9.93 -1.24
C GLY A 296 12.31 11.37 -1.29
N GLN A 297 11.21 11.64 -0.59
CA GLN A 297 10.65 12.99 -0.44
C GLN A 297 11.63 13.94 0.25
N TYR A 298 12.21 13.52 1.37
CA TYR A 298 13.18 14.31 2.11
C TYR A 298 14.41 14.61 1.27
N LEU A 299 15.03 13.60 0.65
CA LEU A 299 16.22 13.82 -0.17
C LEU A 299 15.94 14.62 -1.44
N GLY A 300 14.73 14.51 -2.01
CA GLY A 300 14.29 15.32 -3.14
C GLY A 300 14.14 16.81 -2.79
N LEU A 301 13.69 17.13 -1.57
CA LEU A 301 13.52 18.52 -1.09
C LEU A 301 14.78 19.09 -0.43
N TYR A 302 15.53 18.25 0.28
CA TYR A 302 16.74 18.57 1.05
C TYR A 302 17.93 17.77 0.49
N PRO A 303 18.46 18.17 -0.67
CA PRO A 303 19.54 17.48 -1.36
C PRO A 303 20.82 17.51 -0.52
N LYS A 304 21.09 16.39 0.14
CA LYS A 304 22.28 16.16 0.97
C LYS A 304 22.72 14.70 0.82
N SER A 305 23.98 14.49 0.48
CA SER A 305 24.59 13.16 0.57
C SER A 305 25.50 13.00 1.76
N ALA A 306 25.44 11.81 2.36
CA ALA A 306 26.43 11.38 3.33
C ALA A 306 27.77 11.07 2.64
N SER A 307 28.82 10.83 3.42
CA SER A 307 30.11 10.42 2.87
C SER A 307 29.99 9.08 2.12
N ALA A 308 30.81 8.89 1.08
CA ALA A 308 30.78 7.67 0.28
C ALA A 308 30.95 6.37 1.11
N PRO A 309 31.83 6.30 2.14
CA PRO A 309 31.92 5.12 3.00
C PRO A 309 30.62 4.84 3.78
N TYR A 310 29.94 5.89 4.25
CA TYR A 310 28.66 5.76 4.94
C TYR A 310 27.60 5.19 3.99
N LEU A 311 27.50 5.74 2.78
CA LEU A 311 26.57 5.26 1.76
C LEU A 311 26.85 3.82 1.36
N ALA A 312 28.13 3.47 1.12
CA ALA A 312 28.53 2.12 0.77
C ALA A 312 28.16 1.12 1.87
N PHE A 313 28.37 1.48 3.14
CA PHE A 313 28.00 0.63 4.27
C PHE A 313 26.50 0.36 4.33
N PHE A 314 25.66 1.40 4.34
CA PHE A 314 24.21 1.24 4.47
C PHE A 314 23.57 0.61 3.23
N PHE A 315 24.09 0.90 2.03
CA PHE A 315 23.63 0.24 0.81
C PHE A 315 23.95 -1.25 0.83
N THR A 316 25.17 -1.63 1.22
CA THR A 316 25.57 -3.04 1.35
C THR A 316 24.74 -3.74 2.43
N LEU A 317 24.47 -3.08 3.55
CA LEU A 317 23.61 -3.60 4.62
C LEU A 317 22.17 -3.83 4.11
N GLY A 318 21.61 -2.90 3.34
CA GLY A 318 20.30 -3.03 2.71
C GLY A 318 20.23 -4.22 1.75
N LEU A 319 21.24 -4.39 0.89
CA LEU A 319 21.34 -5.53 -0.02
C LEU A 319 21.51 -6.86 0.74
N ALA A 320 22.34 -6.90 1.78
CA ALA A 320 22.50 -8.08 2.62
C ALA A 320 21.19 -8.47 3.32
N GLY A 321 20.45 -7.47 3.83
CA GLY A 321 19.12 -7.66 4.40
C GLY A 321 18.13 -8.23 3.38
N TYR A 322 18.13 -7.70 2.15
CA TYR A 322 17.31 -8.21 1.05
C TYR A 322 17.66 -9.67 0.70
N VAL A 323 18.95 -10.00 0.56
CA VAL A 323 19.41 -11.37 0.27
C VAL A 323 18.97 -12.34 1.37
N LEU A 324 19.11 -11.94 2.64
CA LEU A 324 18.66 -12.75 3.77
C LEU A 324 17.15 -12.96 3.73
N PHE A 325 16.38 -11.89 3.54
CA PHE A 325 14.92 -11.94 3.42
C PHE A 325 14.47 -12.90 2.30
N ARG A 326 15.06 -12.78 1.10
CA ARG A 326 14.74 -13.62 -0.05
C ARG A 326 15.16 -15.06 0.17
N SER A 327 16.33 -15.29 0.76
CA SER A 327 16.83 -16.64 1.11
C SER A 327 15.88 -17.36 2.07
N VAL A 328 15.48 -16.71 3.17
CA VAL A 328 14.57 -17.31 4.16
C VAL A 328 13.19 -17.60 3.55
N ASN A 329 12.64 -16.68 2.75
CA ASN A 329 11.35 -16.91 2.10
C ASN A 329 11.41 -18.02 1.06
N HIS A 330 12.49 -18.10 0.27
CA HIS A 330 12.69 -19.19 -0.68
C HIS A 330 12.80 -20.54 0.04
N GLN A 331 13.51 -20.62 1.17
CA GLN A 331 13.60 -21.83 1.98
C GLN A 331 12.23 -22.25 2.54
N LYS A 332 11.45 -21.30 3.05
CA LYS A 332 10.07 -21.55 3.53
C LYS A 332 9.16 -22.07 2.42
N ASP A 333 9.22 -21.45 1.23
CA ASP A 333 8.42 -21.88 0.08
C ASP A 333 8.83 -23.28 -0.39
N LYS A 334 10.15 -23.55 -0.50
CA LYS A 334 10.70 -24.86 -0.84
C LYS A 334 10.24 -25.94 0.15
N LEU A 335 10.28 -25.66 1.44
CA LEU A 335 9.82 -26.57 2.48
C LEU A 335 8.33 -26.90 2.35
N ARG A 336 7.50 -25.87 2.10
CA ARG A 336 6.04 -26.03 1.91
C ARG A 336 5.71 -26.85 0.67
N ARG A 337 6.33 -26.52 -0.47
CA ARG A 337 6.09 -27.23 -1.74
C ARG A 337 6.57 -28.67 -1.73
N SER A 338 7.65 -28.95 -0.99
CA SER A 338 8.20 -30.32 -0.86
C SER A 338 7.58 -31.13 0.28
N ALA A 339 6.61 -30.58 1.02
CA ALA A 339 6.04 -31.21 2.21
C ALA A 339 7.11 -31.68 3.22
N GLY A 340 8.17 -30.89 3.40
CA GLY A 340 9.30 -31.22 4.27
C GLY A 340 10.39 -32.10 3.65
N LYS A 341 10.18 -32.62 2.43
CA LYS A 341 11.15 -33.49 1.74
C LYS A 341 12.13 -32.66 0.91
N CYS A 342 12.92 -31.81 1.55
CA CYS A 342 13.94 -31.02 0.88
C CYS A 342 15.23 -30.91 1.69
N THR A 343 16.32 -30.61 0.98
CA THR A 343 17.60 -30.26 1.60
C THR A 343 17.71 -28.75 1.78
N ILE A 344 18.08 -28.32 2.99
CA ILE A 344 18.40 -26.94 3.36
C ILE A 344 19.85 -26.94 3.87
N TRP A 345 20.70 -26.12 3.24
CA TRP A 345 22.13 -25.99 3.59
C TRP A 345 22.88 -27.34 3.67
N GLY A 346 22.62 -28.22 2.71
CA GLY A 346 23.29 -29.52 2.62
C GLY A 346 22.75 -30.59 3.58
N LYS A 347 21.78 -30.28 4.44
CA LYS A 347 21.14 -31.25 5.35
C LYS A 347 19.65 -31.45 5.02
N PRO A 348 19.08 -32.65 5.28
CA PRO A 348 17.64 -32.84 5.24
C PRO A 348 16.92 -31.85 6.15
N ALA A 349 15.77 -31.32 5.72
CA ALA A 349 14.99 -30.42 6.55
C ALA A 349 14.49 -31.14 7.81
N GLU A 350 14.77 -30.53 8.97
CA GLU A 350 14.29 -31.00 10.27
C GLU A 350 12.88 -30.43 10.54
N ARG A 351 12.08 -31.18 11.29
CA ARG A 351 10.67 -30.88 11.55
C ARG A 351 10.47 -29.94 12.73
#